data_AF-G1Q1U2-F1
#
_entry.id   AF-G1Q1U2-F1
#
_cell.length_a   1.000
_cell.length_b   1.000
_cell.length_c   1.000
_cell.angle_alpha   90.00
_cell.angle_beta   90.00
_cell.angle_gamma   90.00
#
_symmetry.space_group_name_H-M   'P 1'
#
loop_
_entity.id
_entity.type
_entity.pdbx_description
1 polymer ?
#
loop_
_entity_poly.entity_id
_entity_poly.type
_entity_poly.pdbx_seq_one_letter_code
_entity_poly.pdbx_strand_id
1 'polypeptide(L)'
;FLATQILLGQKYNHSVDWWSFGVLLYEMLIGQSPFHGQDEEELFHSIRMDNPFYPRWLEREAKDLLVKLFVREPEKRLGVRGDIRQHPLFREINWEELERKEIDPPFRPKVKSPYDCSNFDKEFLNEKPRLSFADRALINSMDQNMFRNFSFINPGMETLIS
;
A
#
# COMPACT_ATOMS: atom_id res chain seq x y z
N PHE A 1 -2.59 -8.38 2.52
CA PHE A 1 -2.97 -7.40 1.46
C PHE A 1 -3.80 -8.00 0.32
N LEU A 2 -3.55 -9.24 -0.12
CA LEU A 2 -4.32 -9.85 -1.23
C LEU A 2 -5.83 -9.89 -0.94
N ALA A 3 -6.62 -9.43 -1.90
CA ALA A 3 -8.08 -9.45 -1.85
C ALA A 3 -8.65 -10.84 -2.17
N THR A 4 -9.80 -11.18 -1.59
CA THR A 4 -10.50 -12.47 -1.78
C THR A 4 -10.73 -12.82 -3.26
N GLN A 5 -11.11 -11.83 -4.08
CA GLN A 5 -11.36 -12.03 -5.51
C GLN A 5 -10.11 -12.48 -6.30
N ILE A 6 -8.91 -12.04 -5.90
CA ILE A 6 -7.64 -12.45 -6.53
C ILE A 6 -7.38 -13.92 -6.18
N LEU A 7 -7.58 -14.30 -4.92
CA LEU A 7 -7.43 -15.68 -4.46
C LEU A 7 -8.42 -16.64 -5.14
N LEU A 8 -9.57 -16.14 -5.55
CA LEU A 8 -10.59 -16.91 -6.28
C LEU A 8 -10.37 -16.91 -7.80
N GLY A 9 -9.30 -16.29 -8.31
CA GLY A 9 -9.03 -16.20 -9.75
C GLY A 9 -10.07 -15.41 -10.54
N GLN A 10 -10.82 -14.53 -9.87
CA GLN A 10 -11.87 -13.73 -10.50
C GLN A 10 -11.26 -12.52 -11.22
N LYS A 11 -11.97 -12.02 -12.24
CA LYS A 11 -11.66 -10.70 -12.81
C LYS A 11 -11.79 -9.65 -11.71
N TYR A 12 -10.83 -8.74 -11.65
CA TYR A 12 -10.77 -7.70 -10.64
C TYR A 12 -10.61 -6.30 -11.27
N ASN A 13 -10.92 -5.28 -10.47
CA ASN A 13 -10.76 -3.86 -10.78
C ASN A 13 -10.13 -3.17 -9.55
N HIS A 14 -10.19 -1.83 -9.48
CA HIS A 14 -9.68 -1.02 -8.35
C HIS A 14 -10.24 -1.41 -6.97
N SER A 15 -11.28 -2.25 -6.87
CA SER A 15 -11.81 -2.76 -5.60
C SER A 15 -10.79 -3.55 -4.77
N VAL A 16 -9.75 -4.14 -5.39
CA VAL A 16 -8.67 -4.85 -4.68
C VAL A 16 -7.82 -3.89 -3.85
N ASP A 17 -7.69 -2.64 -4.30
CA ASP A 17 -6.93 -1.60 -3.62
C ASP A 17 -7.64 -1.19 -2.34
N TRP A 18 -8.97 -1.08 -2.35
CA TRP A 18 -9.76 -0.79 -1.15
C TRP A 18 -9.68 -1.89 -0.09
N TRP A 19 -9.60 -3.16 -0.50
CA TRP A 19 -9.34 -4.25 0.44
C TRP A 19 -7.93 -4.13 1.04
N SER A 20 -6.92 -3.89 0.20
CA SER A 20 -5.53 -3.71 0.64
C SER A 20 -5.39 -2.52 1.58
N PHE A 21 -6.09 -1.42 1.29
CA PHE A 21 -6.20 -0.25 2.15
C PHE A 21 -6.83 -0.60 3.51
N GLY A 22 -7.88 -1.41 3.54
CA GLY A 22 -8.47 -1.92 4.78
C GLY A 22 -7.47 -2.73 5.62
N VAL A 23 -6.68 -3.61 4.98
CA VAL A 23 -5.61 -4.36 5.65
C VAL A 23 -4.56 -3.41 6.24
N LEU A 24 -4.06 -2.45 5.46
CA LEU A 24 -3.08 -1.47 5.91
C LEU A 24 -3.60 -0.64 7.09
N LEU A 25 -4.84 -0.16 7.00
CA LEU A 25 -5.48 0.63 8.05
C LEU A 25 -5.65 -0.19 9.33
N TYR A 26 -6.04 -1.45 9.22
CA TYR A 26 -6.13 -2.36 10.36
C TYR A 26 -4.76 -2.52 11.04
N GLU A 27 -3.68 -2.73 10.27
CA GLU A 27 -2.32 -2.85 10.82
C GLU A 27 -1.85 -1.57 11.50
N MET A 28 -2.12 -0.39 10.93
CA MET A 28 -1.78 0.90 11.57
C MET A 28 -2.51 1.10 12.90
N LEU A 29 -3.77 0.67 13.00
CA LEU A 29 -4.60 0.86 14.19
C LEU A 29 -4.36 -0.19 15.27
N ILE A 30 -4.10 -1.45 14.88
CA ILE A 30 -4.11 -2.62 15.78
C ILE A 30 -2.72 -3.23 15.96
N GLY A 31 -1.78 -2.97 15.05
CA GLY A 31 -0.39 -3.42 15.16
C GLY A 31 -0.15 -4.88 14.76
N GLN A 32 -1.14 -5.54 14.15
CA GLN A 32 -1.04 -6.90 13.64
C GLN A 32 -1.92 -7.07 12.39
N SER A 33 -1.72 -8.15 11.63
CA SER A 33 -2.55 -8.47 10.46
C SER A 33 -4.01 -8.79 10.86
N PRO A 34 -5.01 -8.50 10.01
CA PRO A 34 -6.39 -8.95 10.23
C PRO A 34 -6.60 -10.45 9.99
N PHE A 35 -5.74 -11.09 9.20
CA PHE A 35 -5.83 -12.51 8.81
C PHE A 35 -4.49 -13.22 9.04
N HIS A 36 -4.53 -14.48 9.44
CA HIS A 36 -3.35 -15.25 9.84
C HIS A 36 -3.40 -16.68 9.31
N GLY A 37 -2.22 -17.32 9.21
CA GLY A 37 -2.06 -18.73 8.86
C GLY A 37 -0.60 -19.15 9.08
N GLN A 38 -0.35 -20.41 9.41
CA GLN A 38 1.00 -20.97 9.50
C GLN A 38 1.63 -21.20 8.11
N ASP A 39 0.79 -21.38 7.11
CA ASP A 39 1.15 -21.46 5.69
C ASP A 39 0.22 -20.60 4.83
N GLU A 40 0.50 -20.57 3.51
CA GLU A 40 -0.30 -19.80 2.55
C GLU A 40 -1.75 -20.32 2.45
N GLU A 41 -1.97 -21.62 2.59
CA GLU A 41 -3.31 -22.20 2.46
C GLU A 41 -4.20 -21.79 3.63
N GLU A 42 -3.69 -21.87 4.86
CA GLU A 42 -4.35 -21.37 6.06
C GLU A 42 -4.60 -19.87 5.98
N LEU A 43 -3.62 -19.08 5.52
CA LEU A 43 -3.78 -17.64 5.37
C LEU A 43 -4.86 -17.29 4.34
N PHE A 44 -4.88 -17.97 3.19
CA PHE A 44 -5.89 -17.78 2.16
C PHE A 44 -7.26 -18.27 2.62
N HIS A 45 -7.33 -19.31 3.44
CA HIS A 45 -8.56 -19.72 4.10
C HIS A 45 -9.07 -18.62 5.04
N SER A 46 -8.20 -18.08 5.91
CA SER A 46 -8.55 -17.01 6.84
C SER A 46 -9.08 -15.77 6.12
N ILE A 47 -8.41 -15.32 5.06
CA ILE A 47 -8.87 -14.21 4.20
C ILE A 47 -10.28 -14.49 3.64
N ARG A 48 -10.55 -15.73 3.20
CA ARG A 48 -11.84 -16.11 2.60
C ARG A 48 -12.95 -16.28 3.61
N MET A 49 -12.68 -16.69 4.85
CA MET A 49 -13.72 -17.18 5.76
C MET A 49 -13.81 -16.41 7.09
N ASP A 50 -12.69 -15.96 7.64
CA ASP A 50 -12.66 -15.42 9.00
C ASP A 50 -13.17 -13.98 9.07
N ASN A 51 -13.74 -13.61 10.21
CA ASN A 51 -14.04 -12.22 10.50
C ASN A 51 -12.84 -11.60 11.25
N PRO A 52 -12.32 -10.44 10.82
CA PRO A 52 -11.25 -9.76 11.54
C PRO A 52 -11.63 -9.50 13.00
N PHE A 53 -10.65 -9.62 13.89
CA PHE A 53 -10.84 -9.34 15.30
C PHE A 53 -10.81 -7.82 15.55
N TYR A 54 -11.79 -7.29 16.28
CA TYR A 54 -11.82 -5.86 16.64
C TYR A 54 -11.71 -5.70 18.16
N PRO A 55 -10.60 -5.18 18.68
CA PRO A 55 -10.42 -4.96 20.12
C PRO A 55 -11.46 -4.01 20.71
N ARG A 56 -11.76 -4.16 22.01
CA ARG A 56 -12.74 -3.31 22.71
C ARG A 56 -12.34 -1.83 22.80
N TRP A 57 -11.04 -1.55 22.77
CA TRP A 57 -10.49 -0.19 22.83
C TRP A 57 -10.52 0.54 21.48
N LEU A 58 -10.81 -0.17 20.39
CA LEU A 58 -10.88 0.43 19.06
C LEU A 58 -12.09 1.37 18.96
N GLU A 59 -11.87 2.56 18.42
CA GLU A 59 -12.94 3.53 18.23
C GLU A 59 -14.04 2.99 17.32
N ARG A 60 -15.29 3.36 17.62
CA ARG A 60 -16.47 2.87 16.88
C ARG A 60 -16.40 3.20 15.39
N GLU A 61 -15.99 4.41 15.05
CA GLU A 61 -15.87 4.86 13.65
C GLU A 61 -14.73 4.15 12.91
N ALA A 62 -13.62 3.88 13.60
CA ALA A 62 -12.51 3.13 13.02
C ALA A 62 -12.91 1.67 12.72
N LYS A 63 -13.59 1.02 13.67
CA LYS A 63 -14.18 -0.30 13.45
C LYS A 63 -15.18 -0.29 12.30
N ASP A 64 -16.07 0.69 12.26
CA ASP A 64 -17.10 0.81 11.24
C ASP A 64 -16.51 0.95 9.83
N LEU A 65 -15.46 1.77 9.66
CA LEU A 65 -14.75 1.88 8.40
C LEU A 65 -14.15 0.54 7.97
N LEU A 66 -13.44 -0.15 8.87
CA LEU A 66 -12.82 -1.44 8.60
C LEU A 66 -13.86 -2.49 8.20
N VAL A 67 -15.00 -2.57 8.89
CA VAL A 67 -16.09 -3.49 8.53
C VAL A 67 -16.63 -3.21 7.13
N LYS A 68 -16.77 -1.94 6.74
CA LYS A 68 -17.23 -1.54 5.40
C LYS A 68 -16.18 -1.80 4.29
N LEU A 69 -14.89 -1.83 4.63
CA LEU A 69 -13.80 -2.19 3.71
C LEU A 69 -13.62 -3.71 3.59
N PHE A 70 -13.80 -4.47 4.66
CA PHE A 70 -13.71 -5.94 4.68
C PHE A 70 -14.99 -6.63 4.21
N VAL A 71 -15.69 -6.03 3.25
CA VAL A 71 -16.82 -6.66 2.55
C VAL A 71 -16.26 -7.54 1.43
N ARG A 72 -16.59 -8.84 1.45
CA ARG A 72 -16.07 -9.83 0.49
C ARG A 72 -16.61 -9.62 -0.93
N GLU A 73 -17.87 -9.19 -1.05
CA GLU A 73 -18.49 -8.82 -2.32
C GLU A 73 -17.94 -7.45 -2.79
N PRO A 74 -17.15 -7.38 -3.88
CA PRO A 74 -16.44 -6.15 -4.24
C PRO A 74 -17.37 -4.96 -4.53
N GLU A 75 -18.50 -5.19 -5.21
CA GLU A 75 -19.48 -4.15 -5.57
C GLU A 75 -20.21 -3.54 -4.37
N LYS A 76 -20.16 -4.19 -3.21
CA LYS A 76 -20.74 -3.68 -1.95
C LYS A 76 -19.71 -3.03 -1.04
N ARG A 77 -18.43 -3.11 -1.38
CA ARG A 77 -17.30 -2.58 -0.58
C ARG A 77 -17.28 -1.06 -0.64
N LEU A 78 -17.03 -0.42 0.50
CA LEU A 78 -16.84 1.04 0.54
C LEU A 78 -15.63 1.43 -0.32
N GLY A 79 -15.76 2.54 -1.06
CA GLY A 79 -14.76 3.01 -2.03
C GLY A 79 -15.02 2.52 -3.46
N VAL A 80 -15.69 1.37 -3.61
CA VAL A 80 -16.34 0.98 -4.88
C VAL A 80 -17.76 1.55 -4.90
N ARG A 81 -18.47 1.35 -3.80
CA ARG A 81 -19.79 1.93 -3.56
C ARG A 81 -19.72 2.97 -2.45
N GLY A 82 -20.38 4.10 -2.69
CA GLY A 82 -20.39 5.23 -1.76
C GLY A 82 -19.07 6.01 -1.77
N ASP A 83 -19.01 7.04 -0.94
CA ASP A 83 -17.83 7.92 -0.86
C ASP A 83 -17.12 7.71 0.47
N ILE A 84 -15.91 7.15 0.41
CA ILE A 84 -15.06 6.94 1.59
C ILE A 84 -14.67 8.26 2.25
N ARG A 85 -14.61 9.36 1.49
CA ARG A 85 -14.23 10.69 1.99
C ARG A 85 -15.23 11.25 3.00
N GLN A 86 -16.50 10.81 2.89
CA GLN A 86 -17.60 11.21 3.77
C GLN A 86 -17.75 10.30 5.00
N HIS A 87 -16.87 9.32 5.17
CA HIS A 87 -16.93 8.44 6.33
C HIS A 87 -16.67 9.24 7.63
N PRO A 88 -17.43 9.04 8.72
CA PRO A 88 -17.30 9.84 9.94
C PRO A 88 -15.92 9.81 10.61
N LEU A 89 -15.12 8.77 10.35
CA LEU A 89 -13.72 8.70 10.77
C LEU A 89 -12.90 9.91 10.26
N PHE A 90 -13.22 10.42 9.07
CA PHE A 90 -12.51 11.53 8.42
C PHE A 90 -13.25 12.87 8.58
N ARG A 91 -14.18 13.00 9.53
CA ARG A 91 -15.03 14.20 9.69
C ARG A 91 -14.26 15.50 9.90
N GLU A 92 -13.04 15.43 10.44
CA GLU A 92 -12.18 16.58 10.71
C GLU A 92 -11.20 16.88 9.57
N ILE A 93 -11.18 16.05 8.52
CA ILE A 93 -10.28 16.21 7.38
C ILE A 93 -10.93 17.09 6.32
N ASN A 94 -10.34 18.26 6.07
CA ASN A 94 -10.56 18.99 4.82
C ASN A 94 -9.72 18.36 3.70
N TRP A 95 -10.39 17.70 2.74
CA TRP A 95 -9.72 16.99 1.65
C TRP A 95 -8.92 17.90 0.71
N GLU A 96 -9.34 19.16 0.53
CA GLU A 96 -8.63 20.11 -0.31
C GLU A 96 -7.35 20.61 0.37
N GLU A 97 -7.41 20.92 1.66
CA GLU A 97 -6.24 21.31 2.46
C GLU A 97 -5.25 20.15 2.58
N LEU A 98 -5.76 18.92 2.76
CA LEU A 98 -4.93 17.71 2.76
C LEU A 98 -4.16 17.55 1.43
N GLU A 99 -4.85 17.72 0.30
CA GLU A 99 -4.26 17.59 -1.04
C GLU A 99 -3.21 18.68 -1.31
N ARG A 100 -3.42 19.91 -0.82
CA ARG A 100 -2.44 21.01 -0.87
C ARG A 100 -1.32 20.89 0.17
N LYS A 101 -1.33 19.85 1.01
CA LYS A 101 -0.37 19.63 2.11
C LYS A 101 -0.37 20.75 3.15
N GLU A 102 -1.53 21.34 3.40
CA GLU A 102 -1.73 22.44 4.37
C GLU A 102 -2.07 21.92 5.78
N ILE A 103 -2.42 20.64 5.90
CA ILE A 103 -2.62 19.97 7.19
C ILE A 103 -1.29 19.44 7.69
N ASP A 104 -0.87 19.90 8.87
CA ASP A 104 0.36 19.44 9.50
C ASP A 104 0.29 17.94 9.86
N PRO A 105 1.30 17.13 9.49
CA PRO A 105 1.28 15.71 9.81
C PRO A 105 1.45 15.50 11.33
N PRO A 106 0.68 14.57 11.94
CA PRO A 106 0.74 14.33 13.39
C PRO A 106 2.06 13.72 13.83
N PHE A 107 2.77 13.06 12.91
CA PHE A 107 4.12 12.54 13.10
C PHE A 107 5.09 13.24 12.15
N ARG A 108 6.15 13.83 12.71
CA ARG A 108 7.26 14.39 11.95
C ARG A 108 8.51 13.54 12.19
N PRO A 109 9.07 12.87 11.16
CA PRO A 109 10.25 12.06 11.33
C PRO A 109 11.46 12.92 11.71
N LYS A 110 12.39 12.34 12.48
CA LYS A 110 13.65 13.00 12.81
C LYS A 110 14.55 12.96 11.57
N VAL A 111 14.85 14.12 11.02
CA VAL A 111 15.70 14.29 9.83
C VAL A 111 16.66 15.44 10.11
N LYS A 112 17.97 15.18 10.09
CA LYS A 112 19.00 16.17 10.43
C LYS A 112 19.43 17.02 9.23
N SER A 113 19.34 16.48 8.02
CA SER A 113 19.75 17.13 6.78
C SER A 113 19.04 16.50 5.58
N PRO A 114 19.07 17.15 4.39
CA PRO A 114 18.54 16.56 3.16
C PRO A 114 19.18 15.22 2.74
N TYR A 115 20.36 14.89 3.28
CA TYR A 115 21.09 13.64 3.00
C TYR A 115 21.09 12.66 4.18
N ASP A 116 20.20 12.84 5.15
CA ASP A 116 20.14 12.00 6.34
C ASP A 116 19.57 10.61 6.03
N CYS A 117 20.30 9.57 6.45
CA CYS A 117 19.90 8.17 6.26
C CYS A 117 19.46 7.50 7.56
N SER A 118 19.16 8.25 8.63
CA SER A 118 18.90 7.67 9.96
C SER A 118 17.63 6.81 10.07
N ASN A 119 16.69 6.95 9.12
CA ASN A 119 15.41 6.22 9.11
C ASN A 119 15.43 4.98 8.20
N PHE A 120 16.63 4.51 7.80
CA PHE A 120 16.82 3.28 7.04
C PHE A 120 17.48 2.20 7.90
N ASP A 121 17.21 0.93 7.59
CA ASP A 121 17.82 -0.19 8.28
C ASP A 121 19.34 -0.27 8.00
N LYS A 122 20.10 -0.54 9.07
CA LYS A 122 21.56 -0.58 9.02
C LYS A 122 22.09 -1.71 8.15
N GLU A 123 21.32 -2.78 7.96
CA GLU A 123 21.70 -3.88 7.06
C GLU A 123 22.02 -3.36 5.66
N PHE A 124 21.14 -2.53 5.09
CA PHE A 124 21.35 -1.91 3.78
C PHE A 124 22.45 -0.85 3.80
N LEU A 125 22.56 -0.07 4.88
CA LEU A 125 23.58 1.00 4.99
C LEU A 125 25.00 0.46 5.15
N ASN A 126 25.14 -0.74 5.70
CA ASN A 126 26.42 -1.40 5.90
C ASN A 126 26.95 -2.05 4.61
N GLU A 127 26.06 -2.40 3.67
CA GLU A 127 26.49 -2.87 2.35
C GLU A 127 26.93 -1.67 1.49
N LYS A 128 28.15 -1.74 0.94
CA LYS A 128 28.61 -0.72 -0.01
C LYS A 128 27.82 -0.82 -1.32
N PRO A 129 27.39 0.32 -1.90
CA PRO A 129 26.63 0.31 -3.15
C PRO A 129 27.49 -0.31 -4.28
N ARG A 130 26.93 -1.29 -4.98
CA ARG A 130 27.58 -1.99 -6.10
C ARG A 130 26.55 -2.45 -7.14
N LEU A 131 26.98 -2.53 -8.40
CA LEU A 131 26.19 -3.11 -9.48
C LEU A 131 26.50 -4.61 -9.61
N SER A 132 25.45 -5.42 -9.63
CA SER A 132 25.58 -6.86 -9.88
C SER A 132 25.95 -7.15 -11.34
N PHE A 133 26.64 -8.25 -11.58
CA PHE A 133 26.90 -8.73 -12.93
C PHE A 133 25.61 -9.27 -13.57
N ALA A 134 25.50 -9.13 -14.90
CA ALA A 134 24.40 -9.68 -15.67
C ALA A 134 24.86 -10.87 -16.54
N ASP A 135 23.95 -11.80 -16.81
CA ASP A 135 24.21 -12.93 -17.69
C ASP A 135 24.29 -12.46 -19.15
N ARG A 136 25.50 -12.51 -19.71
CA ARG A 136 25.77 -12.10 -21.09
C ARG A 136 25.08 -12.99 -22.12
N ALA A 137 24.98 -14.30 -21.86
CA ALA A 137 24.33 -15.20 -22.80
C ALA A 137 22.84 -14.86 -22.90
N LEU A 138 22.19 -14.64 -21.76
CA LEU A 138 20.80 -14.21 -21.70
C LEU A 138 20.59 -12.88 -22.40
N ILE A 139 21.39 -11.85 -22.09
CA ILE A 139 21.28 -10.52 -22.72
C ILE A 139 21.39 -10.61 -24.25
N ASN A 140 22.35 -11.40 -24.75
CA ASN A 140 22.58 -11.54 -26.18
C ASN A 140 21.43 -12.29 -26.90
N SER A 141 20.77 -13.22 -26.21
CA SER A 141 19.62 -13.95 -26.74
C SER A 141 18.28 -13.20 -26.63
N MET A 142 18.22 -12.15 -25.80
CA MET A 142 17.01 -11.40 -25.53
C MET A 142 16.67 -10.44 -26.68
N ASP A 143 15.38 -10.22 -26.95
CA ASP A 143 14.93 -9.20 -27.90
C ASP A 143 15.37 -7.81 -27.44
N GLN A 144 16.22 -7.16 -28.24
CA GLN A 144 16.77 -5.84 -27.93
C GLN A 144 15.71 -4.72 -27.97
N ASN A 145 14.51 -5.00 -28.51
CA ASN A 145 13.37 -4.09 -28.47
C ASN A 145 12.44 -4.33 -27.28
N MET A 146 12.75 -5.28 -26.39
CA MET A 146 11.91 -5.61 -25.23
C MET A 146 11.61 -4.38 -24.35
N PHE A 147 12.55 -3.45 -24.26
CA PHE A 147 12.44 -2.21 -23.48
C PHE A 147 12.33 -0.95 -24.36
N ARG A 148 11.82 -1.09 -25.59
CA ARG A 148 11.57 0.08 -26.45
C ARG A 148 10.59 1.05 -25.75
N ASN A 149 10.86 2.35 -25.87
CA ASN A 149 10.13 3.43 -25.20
C ASN A 149 10.28 3.46 -23.67
N PHE A 150 11.30 2.79 -23.11
CA PHE A 150 11.60 2.83 -21.68
C PHE A 150 12.15 4.18 -21.20
N SER A 151 12.97 4.84 -22.03
CA SER A 151 13.58 6.12 -21.67
C SER A 151 12.53 7.23 -21.58
N PHE A 152 12.49 7.92 -20.43
CA PHE A 152 11.59 9.03 -20.16
C PHE A 152 12.33 10.10 -19.33
N ILE A 153 12.10 11.38 -19.64
CA ILE A 153 12.67 12.52 -18.91
C ILE A 153 11.54 13.49 -18.63
N ASN A 154 11.35 13.89 -17.36
CA ASN A 154 10.40 14.95 -17.04
C ASN A 154 11.04 16.34 -17.29
N PRO A 155 10.26 17.37 -17.64
CA PRO A 155 10.80 18.70 -17.97
C PRO A 155 11.65 19.33 -16.86
N GLY A 156 11.33 19.05 -15.59
CA GLY A 156 12.13 19.54 -14.46
C GLY A 156 13.54 18.95 -14.44
N MET A 157 13.69 17.65 -14.71
CA MET A 157 15.00 17.01 -14.79
C MET A 157 15.77 17.43 -16.04
N GLU A 158 15.09 17.70 -17.16
CA GLU A 158 15.72 18.23 -18.38
C GLU A 158 16.46 19.55 -18.11
N THR A 159 15.86 20.42 -17.28
CA THR A 159 16.48 21.69 -16.86
C THR A 159 17.70 21.47 -15.94
N LEU A 160 17.72 20.39 -15.15
CA LEU A 160 18.84 20.10 -14.26
C LEU A 160 20.05 19.48 -14.97
N ILE A 161 19.82 18.84 -16.12
CA ILE A 161 20.87 18.15 -16.90
C ILE A 161 21.50 19.06 -17.96
N SER A 162 20.76 20.08 -18.44
CA SER A 162 21.22 21.05 -19.45
C SER A 162 22.16 22.12 -18.88
#